data_AF-A0AAP0NCN7-F1
#
_entry.id   AF-A0AAP0NCN7-F1
#
_cell.length_a   1.000
_cell.length_b   1.000
_cell.length_c   1.000
_cell.angle_alpha   90.00
_cell.angle_beta   90.00
_cell.angle_gamma   90.00
#
_symmetry.space_group_name_H-M   'P 1'
#
loop_
_entity.id
_entity.type
_entity.pdbx_description
1 polymer ?
#
loop_
_entity_poly.entity_id
_entity_poly.type
_entity_poly.pdbx_seq_one_letter_code
_entity_poly.pdbx_strand_id
1 'polypeptide(L)'
;MGYAYVSLVVPRSLCIKFSSSYLLNPSVVDKRKRFRSTHYTHKHYYSYNFKIQQPLHASPVACAAAKILVNSDETHPSLEEGSEKLGIFSDSGFEDLVWPSPSDEIPFWKKDFPSWKMSLEVPVNVEMDSDVMHLIHVTAEMAPIAKVGGLGDVVTGLARACLARGHQVDIMLPFYECIQKELINELALITTYASYHDGNWVSTNAYRGVVSGIPVIFIEPSNHFFKGKYVYGGSYNELEAYLFFSRACLEWMQVTETQPDVIHVHEWQTSALPLLYWDMYHSLSLKKPRIVLTIHNMEHYGECNQEQLSKCGLNGSIYATVDKAIDDRTIGHNPERLSLLKGGIVYSNAVSTVSPTYLKETLCTGWLASTLIRNRDKFEAM
;
A
#
# COMPACT_ATOMS: atom_id res chain seq x y z
N MET A 1 -14.16 16.91 -3.92
CA MET A 1 -13.06 15.93 -3.83
C MET A 1 -13.60 14.73 -3.11
N GLY A 2 -13.53 13.56 -3.76
CA GLY A 2 -14.23 12.35 -3.33
C GLY A 2 -13.53 11.66 -2.17
N TYR A 3 -14.33 11.12 -1.27
CA TYR A 3 -13.90 10.10 -0.32
C TYR A 3 -13.54 8.83 -1.12
N ALA A 4 -12.32 8.32 -0.89
CA ALA A 4 -11.92 7.03 -1.41
C ALA A 4 -12.55 5.94 -0.53
N TYR A 5 -13.57 5.26 -1.05
CA TYR A 5 -13.84 3.90 -0.60
C TYR A 5 -12.66 3.04 -1.06
N VAL A 6 -11.81 2.64 -0.11
CA VAL A 6 -10.82 1.59 -0.35
C VAL A 6 -11.59 0.26 -0.33
N SER A 7 -12.17 -0.12 -1.47
CA SER A 7 -12.44 -1.53 -1.72
C SER A 7 -11.11 -2.18 -2.05
N LEU A 8 -10.42 -2.69 -1.03
CA LEU A 8 -9.37 -3.67 -1.24
C LEU A 8 -10.09 -4.99 -1.47
N VAL A 9 -10.33 -5.32 -2.73
CA VAL A 9 -10.62 -6.70 -3.11
C VAL A 9 -9.32 -7.44 -2.91
N VAL A 10 -9.22 -8.28 -1.87
CA VAL A 10 -8.17 -9.28 -1.82
C VAL A 10 -8.46 -10.24 -2.99
N PRO A 11 -7.59 -10.31 -4.00
CA PRO A 11 -7.88 -11.14 -5.16
C PRO A 11 -7.88 -12.61 -4.74
N ARG A 12 -8.95 -13.34 -5.11
CA ARG A 12 -9.07 -14.81 -4.98
C ARG A 12 -7.91 -15.59 -5.64
N SER A 13 -7.04 -14.93 -6.41
CA SER A 13 -5.95 -15.55 -7.16
C SER A 13 -4.67 -15.83 -6.35
N LEU A 14 -4.63 -15.56 -5.04
CA LEU A 14 -3.50 -16.04 -4.20
C LEU A 14 -3.56 -17.54 -3.85
N CYS A 15 -4.65 -18.25 -4.19
CA CYS A 15 -4.69 -19.71 -4.17
C CYS A 15 -4.00 -20.33 -5.39
N ILE A 16 -2.67 -20.43 -5.36
CA ILE A 16 -1.96 -21.35 -6.25
C ILE A 16 -2.25 -22.78 -5.75
N LYS A 17 -3.01 -23.54 -6.55
CA LYS A 17 -3.22 -24.99 -6.34
C LYS A 17 -1.87 -25.71 -6.25
N PHE A 18 -1.59 -26.32 -5.10
CA PHE A 18 -0.54 -27.33 -4.99
C PHE A 18 -0.95 -28.57 -5.80
N SER A 19 -0.25 -28.87 -6.89
CA SER A 19 -0.17 -30.24 -7.40
C SER A 19 1.07 -30.90 -6.81
N SER A 20 0.84 -31.85 -5.91
CA SER A 20 1.83 -32.77 -5.37
C SER A 20 2.50 -33.60 -6.48
N SER A 21 3.69 -34.15 -6.17
CA SER A 21 4.65 -34.96 -6.96
C SER A 21 5.74 -34.12 -7.66
N TYR A 22 7.05 -34.23 -7.37
CA TYR A 22 7.87 -35.41 -7.07
C TYR A 22 9.05 -35.11 -6.11
N LEU A 23 9.45 -36.15 -5.38
CA LEU A 23 10.63 -36.26 -4.50
C LEU A 23 11.87 -36.78 -5.28
N LEU A 24 13.06 -36.29 -4.86
CA LEU A 24 14.43 -36.85 -5.01
C LEU A 24 15.08 -36.77 -6.41
N ASN A 25 16.38 -36.48 -6.64
CA ASN A 25 17.60 -36.51 -5.81
C ASN A 25 18.72 -35.66 -6.50
N PRO A 26 19.83 -35.27 -5.83
CA PRO A 26 20.86 -34.39 -6.37
C PRO A 26 21.99 -35.17 -7.06
N SER A 27 22.51 -34.68 -8.19
CA SER A 27 23.93 -34.78 -8.57
C SER A 27 24.18 -34.26 -9.99
N VAL A 28 25.43 -33.80 -10.17
CA VAL A 28 26.18 -33.59 -11.42
C VAL A 28 26.19 -32.16 -12.01
N VAL A 29 27.38 -31.59 -11.84
CA VAL A 29 27.98 -30.44 -12.53
C VAL A 29 28.08 -30.70 -14.04
N ASP A 30 27.61 -29.78 -14.89
CA ASP A 30 28.41 -29.32 -16.06
C ASP A 30 27.92 -28.00 -16.67
N LYS A 31 28.86 -27.31 -17.29
CA LYS A 31 28.94 -25.96 -17.82
C LYS A 31 28.17 -25.74 -19.13
N ARG A 32 27.78 -24.47 -19.32
CA ARG A 32 27.53 -23.75 -20.60
C ARG A 32 26.42 -24.33 -21.50
N LYS A 33 25.34 -23.56 -21.70
CA LYS A 33 24.90 -23.13 -23.05
C LYS A 33 23.75 -22.11 -23.03
N ARG A 34 24.03 -21.05 -23.79
CA ARG A 34 23.23 -19.98 -24.39
C ARG A 34 21.71 -20.16 -24.53
N PHE A 35 21.03 -19.04 -24.26
CA PHE A 35 19.70 -18.61 -24.74
C PHE A 35 19.32 -19.09 -26.15
N ARG A 36 18.08 -19.55 -26.31
CA ARG A 36 17.19 -19.21 -27.45
C ARG A 36 15.72 -19.48 -27.12
N SER A 37 14.88 -18.54 -27.55
CA SER A 37 13.42 -18.50 -27.44
C SER A 37 12.73 -19.66 -28.14
N THR A 38 11.59 -20.10 -27.61
CA THR A 38 10.55 -20.79 -28.41
C THR A 38 9.17 -20.22 -28.08
N HIS A 39 8.47 -19.84 -29.16
CA HIS A 39 7.03 -19.53 -29.18
C HIS A 39 6.23 -20.80 -28.89
N TYR A 40 5.11 -20.67 -28.17
CA TYR A 40 4.01 -21.64 -28.23
C TYR A 40 2.65 -20.94 -28.25
N THR A 41 1.76 -21.60 -28.99
CA THR A 41 0.54 -21.14 -29.64
C THR A 41 -0.73 -21.33 -28.81
N HIS A 42 -1.75 -20.55 -29.20
CA HIS A 42 -3.18 -20.53 -28.86
C HIS A 42 -3.81 -21.72 -28.10
N LYS A 43 -4.63 -21.37 -27.09
CA LYS A 43 -5.82 -22.14 -26.70
C LYS A 43 -7.04 -21.20 -26.53
N HIS A 44 -8.17 -21.73 -26.96
CA HIS A 44 -9.48 -21.11 -27.17
C HIS A 44 -10.13 -20.52 -25.91
N TYR A 45 -10.84 -19.40 -26.06
CA TYR A 45 -11.86 -18.95 -25.11
C TYR A 45 -13.24 -18.92 -25.78
N TYR A 46 -14.23 -19.45 -25.08
CA TYR A 46 -15.64 -19.38 -25.41
C TYR A 46 -16.15 -17.95 -25.20
N SER A 47 -16.83 -17.40 -26.21
CA SER A 47 -17.54 -16.12 -26.11
C SER A 47 -18.97 -16.35 -25.61
N TYR A 48 -19.38 -15.61 -24.59
CA TYR A 48 -20.79 -15.34 -24.32
C TYR A 48 -21.11 -13.94 -24.85
N ASN A 49 -21.92 -13.88 -25.89
CA ASN A 49 -22.44 -12.65 -26.47
C ASN A 49 -23.65 -12.16 -25.69
N PHE A 50 -23.63 -10.94 -25.17
CA PHE A 50 -24.85 -10.16 -24.94
C PHE A 50 -24.88 -8.97 -25.90
N LYS A 51 -25.95 -8.91 -26.70
CA LYS A 51 -26.25 -7.84 -27.67
C LYS A 51 -26.52 -6.53 -26.92
N ILE A 52 -25.74 -5.50 -27.22
CA ILE A 52 -26.09 -4.11 -26.93
C ILE A 52 -26.52 -3.48 -28.26
N GLN A 53 -27.76 -2.98 -28.33
CA GLN A 53 -28.24 -2.16 -29.43
C GLN A 53 -27.60 -0.77 -29.35
N GLN A 54 -26.82 -0.40 -30.36
CA GLN A 54 -26.44 0.99 -30.64
C GLN A 54 -27.51 1.70 -31.47
N PRO A 55 -27.50 3.04 -31.46
CA PRO A 55 -27.30 3.79 -32.70
C PRO A 55 -26.11 4.77 -32.56
N LEU A 56 -25.07 4.68 -33.39
CA LEU A 56 -24.83 5.33 -34.70
C LEU A 56 -24.51 6.85 -34.66
N HIS A 57 -23.19 7.13 -34.80
CA HIS A 57 -22.50 8.30 -35.42
C HIS A 57 -22.65 9.71 -34.79
N ALA A 58 -21.64 10.60 -34.70
CA ALA A 58 -20.32 10.74 -35.35
C ALA A 58 -19.34 11.65 -34.53
N SER A 59 -18.10 11.78 -35.03
CA SER A 59 -16.98 12.67 -34.63
C SER A 59 -16.41 13.30 -35.94
N PRO A 60 -15.46 14.28 -36.01
CA PRO A 60 -15.01 15.40 -35.15
C PRO A 60 -14.90 16.78 -35.90
N VAL A 61 -14.33 17.82 -35.25
CA VAL A 61 -13.47 18.93 -35.79
C VAL A 61 -14.00 20.40 -35.78
N ALA A 62 -13.19 21.26 -35.15
CA ALA A 62 -12.85 22.69 -35.35
C ALA A 62 -13.91 23.81 -35.55
N CYS A 63 -13.72 24.86 -34.71
CA CYS A 63 -13.54 26.27 -35.07
C CYS A 63 -14.32 26.86 -36.26
N ALA A 64 -15.33 27.69 -35.97
CA ALA A 64 -15.49 29.08 -36.45
C ALA A 64 -16.97 29.52 -36.49
N ALA A 65 -17.21 30.69 -35.90
CA ALA A 65 -18.17 31.75 -36.26
C ALA A 65 -19.65 31.45 -36.63
N ALA A 66 -20.48 32.30 -36.01
CA ALA A 66 -21.72 32.90 -36.52
C ALA A 66 -23.08 32.23 -36.25
N LYS A 67 -23.77 32.83 -35.26
CA LYS A 67 -25.11 33.47 -35.35
C LYS A 67 -26.37 32.59 -35.58
N ILE A 68 -27.31 32.83 -34.63
CA ILE A 68 -28.75 33.12 -34.79
C ILE A 68 -29.76 32.00 -34.46
N LEU A 69 -30.47 32.26 -33.34
CA LEU A 69 -31.90 32.11 -32.99
C LEU A 69 -32.60 30.73 -32.94
N VAL A 70 -32.85 30.33 -31.69
CA VAL A 70 -34.13 29.94 -31.03
C VAL A 70 -35.40 29.82 -31.88
N ASN A 71 -36.11 28.68 -31.71
CA ASN A 71 -37.56 28.51 -31.41
C ASN A 71 -37.83 27.01 -31.26
N SER A 72 -38.27 26.49 -30.11
CA SER A 72 -39.59 26.55 -29.44
C SER A 72 -40.56 25.46 -29.89
N ASP A 73 -41.13 24.82 -28.86
CA ASP A 73 -42.47 24.23 -28.76
C ASP A 73 -42.70 22.71 -28.90
N GLU A 74 -43.66 22.31 -28.04
CA GLU A 74 -44.54 21.13 -28.01
C GLU A 74 -44.10 19.94 -27.13
N THR A 75 -44.52 19.84 -25.86
CA THR A 75 -45.82 19.50 -25.21
C THR A 75 -46.05 17.99 -24.99
N HIS A 76 -46.46 17.67 -23.75
CA HIS A 76 -46.65 16.35 -23.11
C HIS A 76 -47.81 15.51 -23.70
N PRO A 77 -48.01 14.22 -23.29
CA PRO A 77 -48.81 13.94 -22.10
C PRO A 77 -48.36 12.78 -21.18
N SER A 78 -48.86 12.87 -19.96
CA SER A 78 -48.78 12.07 -18.73
C SER A 78 -49.39 10.66 -18.76
N LEU A 79 -49.02 9.80 -17.79
CA LEU A 79 -49.90 8.82 -17.10
C LEU A 79 -49.33 8.43 -15.71
N GLU A 80 -50.16 8.59 -14.68
CA GLU A 80 -50.08 8.06 -13.30
C GLU A 80 -50.25 6.51 -13.32
N GLU A 81 -50.10 5.66 -12.30
CA GLU A 81 -50.06 5.70 -10.83
C GLU A 81 -49.62 4.27 -10.37
N GLY A 82 -49.14 4.05 -9.14
CA GLY A 82 -48.99 2.68 -8.61
C GLY A 82 -48.04 2.52 -7.42
N SER A 83 -48.58 2.61 -6.21
CA SER A 83 -47.91 2.41 -4.92
C SER A 83 -47.48 0.96 -4.66
N GLU A 84 -46.32 0.76 -4.02
CA GLU A 84 -46.18 -0.21 -2.92
C GLU A 84 -44.97 0.14 -2.04
N LYS A 85 -45.25 0.55 -0.80
CA LYS A 85 -44.25 0.76 0.26
C LYS A 85 -43.91 -0.59 0.88
N LEU A 86 -42.67 -1.05 0.75
CA LEU A 86 -42.04 -1.93 1.75
C LEU A 86 -41.17 -1.05 2.66
N GLY A 87 -41.60 -0.89 3.91
CA GLY A 87 -40.82 -0.18 4.92
C GLY A 87 -39.74 -1.08 5.50
N ILE A 88 -38.49 -0.60 5.52
CA ILE A 88 -37.40 -1.13 6.35
C ILE A 88 -36.56 0.06 6.87
N PHE A 89 -36.66 0.28 8.18
CA PHE A 89 -35.78 0.97 9.14
C PHE A 89 -34.82 2.06 8.63
N SER A 90 -35.21 3.31 8.89
CA SER A 90 -34.40 4.54 8.93
C SER A 90 -33.84 4.77 10.34
N ASP A 91 -32.53 4.69 10.53
CA ASP A 91 -31.82 5.54 11.51
C ASP A 91 -30.29 5.53 11.30
N SER A 92 -29.84 5.75 10.08
CA SER A 92 -28.44 6.13 9.82
C SER A 92 -28.48 7.59 9.38
N GLY A 93 -27.88 8.50 10.16
CA GLY A 93 -27.85 9.96 9.92
C GLY A 93 -27.13 10.42 8.65
N PHE A 94 -27.40 9.76 7.53
CA PHE A 94 -26.93 10.03 6.18
C PHE A 94 -27.97 10.78 5.33
N GLU A 95 -29.21 10.92 5.80
CA GLU A 95 -30.30 11.49 5.00
C GLU A 95 -30.14 13.00 4.72
N ASP A 96 -29.36 13.73 5.52
CA ASP A 96 -29.14 15.18 5.35
C ASP A 96 -27.76 15.56 4.76
N LEU A 97 -27.02 14.59 4.22
CA LEU A 97 -25.67 14.86 3.70
C LEU A 97 -25.72 15.48 2.29
N VAL A 98 -25.75 16.82 2.25
CA VAL A 98 -25.64 17.57 0.98
C VAL A 98 -24.16 17.68 0.57
N TRP A 99 -23.80 16.98 -0.50
CA TRP A 99 -22.45 17.00 -1.06
C TRP A 99 -22.14 18.36 -1.72
N PRO A 100 -20.99 19.00 -1.41
CA PRO A 100 -20.65 20.29 -2.00
C PRO A 100 -20.36 20.15 -3.50
N SER A 101 -20.93 21.07 -4.29
CA SER A 101 -20.73 21.14 -5.74
C SER A 101 -19.46 21.93 -6.07
N PRO A 102 -18.77 21.64 -7.19
CA PRO A 102 -17.70 22.50 -7.71
C PRO A 102 -18.11 23.96 -7.96
N SER A 103 -19.42 24.23 -8.01
CA SER A 103 -20.00 25.57 -8.18
C SER A 103 -20.36 26.27 -6.86
N ASP A 104 -20.09 25.67 -5.70
CA ASP A 104 -20.37 26.27 -4.40
C ASP A 104 -19.53 27.54 -4.17
N GLU A 105 -20.14 28.62 -3.66
CA GLU A 105 -19.43 29.87 -3.34
C GLU A 105 -18.31 29.70 -2.31
N ILE A 106 -18.48 28.77 -1.37
CA ILE A 106 -17.47 28.44 -0.36
C ILE A 106 -16.80 27.13 -0.78
N PRO A 107 -15.50 27.16 -1.12
CA PRO A 107 -14.76 25.95 -1.47
C PRO A 107 -14.81 24.92 -0.34
N PHE A 108 -14.98 23.65 -0.69
CA PHE A 108 -15.27 22.60 0.31
C PHE A 108 -14.21 22.50 1.42
N TRP A 109 -12.94 22.85 1.14
CA TRP A 109 -11.84 22.85 2.11
C TRP A 109 -11.87 24.01 3.12
N LYS A 110 -12.81 24.95 2.97
CA LYS A 110 -13.08 26.03 3.93
C LYS A 110 -14.37 25.82 4.74
N LYS A 111 -15.12 24.75 4.48
CA LYS A 111 -16.30 24.37 5.29
C LYS A 111 -15.85 23.52 6.47
N ASP A 112 -16.35 23.81 7.66
CA ASP A 112 -16.16 22.95 8.83
C ASP A 112 -16.86 21.60 8.57
N PHE A 113 -16.09 20.52 8.58
CA PHE A 113 -16.65 19.18 8.46
C PHE A 113 -17.43 18.82 9.74
N PRO A 114 -18.55 18.07 9.65
CA PRO A 114 -19.23 17.57 10.83
C PRO A 114 -18.22 16.82 11.70
N SER A 115 -18.27 16.98 13.02
CA SER A 115 -17.45 16.18 13.93
C SER A 115 -18.06 14.78 14.01
N TRP A 116 -17.42 13.81 13.35
CA TRP A 116 -17.91 12.44 13.38
C TRP A 116 -17.52 11.87 14.74
N LYS A 117 -18.51 11.58 15.59
CA LYS A 117 -18.29 10.64 16.69
C LYS A 117 -18.07 9.27 16.06
N MET A 118 -16.81 8.94 15.79
CA MET A 118 -16.42 7.65 15.25
C MET A 118 -16.83 6.58 16.26
N SER A 119 -17.91 5.84 15.97
CA SER A 119 -18.33 4.74 16.83
C SER A 119 -17.24 3.66 16.79
N LEU A 120 -16.82 3.22 17.97
CA LEU A 120 -15.88 2.11 18.15
C LEU A 120 -16.51 0.75 17.79
N GLU A 121 -17.82 0.72 17.57
CA GLU A 121 -18.58 -0.49 17.22
C GLU A 121 -18.33 -0.88 15.77
N VAL A 122 -17.86 -2.12 15.58
CA VAL A 122 -17.73 -2.77 14.27
C VAL A 122 -19.14 -3.04 13.74
N PRO A 123 -19.45 -2.78 12.45
CA PRO A 123 -20.75 -3.09 11.88
C PRO A 123 -21.08 -4.57 12.13
N VAL A 124 -22.25 -4.83 12.71
CA VAL A 124 -22.63 -6.15 13.26
C VAL A 124 -22.80 -7.24 12.17
N ASN A 125 -22.65 -6.90 10.88
CA ASN A 125 -22.87 -7.80 9.74
C ASN A 125 -21.72 -7.79 8.70
N VAL A 126 -20.44 -7.76 9.11
CA VAL A 126 -19.34 -8.01 8.16
C VAL A 126 -19.17 -9.51 7.96
N GLU A 127 -19.38 -9.99 6.72
CA GLU A 127 -19.09 -11.37 6.34
C GLU A 127 -17.59 -11.64 6.46
N MET A 128 -17.23 -12.65 7.25
CA MET A 128 -15.85 -13.08 7.42
C MET A 128 -15.34 -13.79 6.18
N ASP A 129 -14.06 -13.63 5.88
CA ASP A 129 -13.42 -14.36 4.79
C ASP A 129 -13.24 -15.83 5.14
N SER A 130 -13.45 -16.70 4.14
CA SER A 130 -13.23 -18.14 4.30
C SER A 130 -11.75 -18.50 4.45
N ASP A 131 -10.88 -17.71 3.81
CA ASP A 131 -9.42 -17.88 3.82
C ASP A 131 -8.80 -16.82 4.74
N VAL A 132 -8.75 -17.14 6.04
CA VAL A 132 -8.13 -16.28 7.05
C VAL A 132 -6.61 -16.22 6.82
N MET A 133 -6.06 -15.01 6.92
CA MET A 133 -4.65 -14.71 6.67
C MET A 133 -4.06 -13.98 7.86
N HIS A 134 -2.74 -14.08 8.03
CA HIS A 134 -1.97 -13.22 8.91
C HIS A 134 -1.32 -12.09 8.12
N LEU A 135 -1.69 -10.85 8.43
CA LEU A 135 -1.22 -9.63 7.79
C LEU A 135 -0.38 -8.84 8.79
N ILE A 136 0.82 -8.43 8.39
CA ILE A 136 1.60 -7.45 9.15
C ILE A 136 1.77 -6.19 8.31
N HIS A 137 1.18 -5.08 8.76
CA HIS A 137 1.44 -3.77 8.17
C HIS A 137 2.70 -3.18 8.79
N VAL A 138 3.64 -2.73 7.96
CA VAL A 138 4.86 -2.04 8.39
C VAL A 138 4.75 -0.60 7.89
N THR A 139 4.72 0.36 8.82
CA THR A 139 4.39 1.77 8.50
C THR A 139 5.15 2.74 9.40
N ALA A 140 5.30 3.98 8.94
CA ALA A 140 5.77 5.10 9.75
C ALA A 140 4.65 5.80 10.54
N GLU A 141 3.39 5.68 10.10
CA GLU A 141 2.26 6.34 10.73
C GLU A 141 1.14 5.36 11.08
N MET A 142 0.48 5.64 12.21
CA MET A 142 -0.74 4.99 12.67
C MET A 142 -1.57 5.98 13.49
N ALA A 143 -2.84 6.18 13.14
CA ALA A 143 -3.75 6.99 13.95
C ALA A 143 -4.24 6.20 15.19
N PRO A 144 -4.37 6.85 16.37
CA PRO A 144 -4.12 8.28 16.63
C PRO A 144 -2.69 8.58 17.12
N ILE A 145 -1.85 7.57 17.34
CA ILE A 145 -0.64 7.68 18.16
C ILE A 145 0.58 8.27 17.44
N ALA A 146 0.70 8.08 16.13
CA ALA A 146 1.80 8.55 15.29
C ALA A 146 1.21 8.99 13.94
N LYS A 147 0.60 10.17 13.92
CA LYS A 147 -0.14 10.68 12.76
C LYS A 147 0.34 12.07 12.37
N VAL A 148 0.70 12.24 11.11
CA VAL A 148 1.05 13.54 10.52
C VAL A 148 0.13 13.84 9.33
N GLY A 149 -0.03 12.88 8.43
CA GLY A 149 -0.86 12.98 7.24
C GLY A 149 -2.07 12.06 7.26
N GLY A 150 -2.53 11.69 6.06
CA GLY A 150 -3.61 10.72 5.87
C GLY A 150 -3.15 9.26 5.94
N LEU A 151 -1.83 8.99 5.90
CA LEU A 151 -1.28 7.63 5.97
C LEU A 151 -1.76 6.91 7.24
N GLY A 152 -1.62 7.55 8.41
CA GLY A 152 -2.03 6.95 9.67
C GLY A 152 -3.51 6.58 9.73
N ASP A 153 -4.40 7.37 9.11
CA ASP A 153 -5.83 7.04 9.05
C ASP A 153 -6.09 5.84 8.15
N VAL A 154 -5.41 5.76 6.99
CA VAL A 154 -5.58 4.65 6.05
C VAL A 154 -5.09 3.34 6.64
N VAL A 155 -3.92 3.32 7.28
CA VAL A 155 -3.39 2.10 7.92
C VAL A 155 -4.35 1.63 9.03
N THR A 156 -4.77 2.53 9.92
CA THR A 156 -5.69 2.18 11.01
C THR A 156 -7.04 1.69 10.46
N GLY A 157 -7.60 2.35 9.45
CA GLY A 157 -8.85 1.94 8.81
C GLY A 157 -8.74 0.58 8.12
N LEU A 158 -7.68 0.36 7.34
CA LEU A 158 -7.42 -0.89 6.63
C LEU A 158 -7.23 -2.05 7.60
N ALA A 159 -6.43 -1.87 8.65
CA ALA A 159 -6.22 -2.89 9.66
C ALA A 159 -7.53 -3.28 10.37
N ARG A 160 -8.37 -2.31 10.74
CA ARG A 160 -9.70 -2.58 11.31
C ARG A 160 -10.61 -3.33 10.33
N ALA A 161 -10.59 -2.96 9.06
CA ALA A 161 -11.39 -3.63 8.04
C ALA A 161 -10.96 -5.10 7.90
N CYS A 162 -9.66 -5.38 7.87
CA CYS A 162 -9.14 -6.74 7.81
C CYS A 162 -9.48 -7.56 9.07
N LEU A 163 -9.35 -6.97 10.27
CA LEU A 163 -9.76 -7.61 11.52
C LEU A 163 -11.26 -7.96 11.53
N ALA A 164 -12.11 -7.04 11.06
CA ALA A 164 -13.56 -7.27 10.98
C ALA A 164 -13.94 -8.40 10.01
N ARG A 165 -13.08 -8.71 9.04
CA ARG A 165 -13.22 -9.85 8.11
C ARG A 165 -12.62 -11.16 8.64
N GLY A 166 -12.09 -11.16 9.86
CA GLY A 166 -11.57 -12.35 10.53
C GLY A 166 -10.07 -12.61 10.34
N HIS A 167 -9.35 -11.73 9.64
CA HIS A 167 -7.89 -11.86 9.50
C HIS A 167 -7.17 -11.59 10.82
N GLN A 168 -6.01 -12.22 11.00
CA GLN A 168 -5.06 -11.80 12.03
C GLN A 168 -4.27 -10.61 11.50
N VAL A 169 -4.25 -9.49 12.22
CA VAL A 169 -3.57 -8.27 11.79
C VAL A 169 -2.70 -7.74 12.93
N ASP A 170 -1.44 -7.48 12.62
CA ASP A 170 -0.53 -6.72 13.47
C ASP A 170 0.00 -5.49 12.70
N ILE A 171 0.28 -4.40 13.40
CA ILE A 171 0.97 -3.23 12.85
C ILE A 171 2.36 -3.16 13.50
N MET A 172 3.42 -3.12 12.70
CA MET A 172 4.76 -2.75 13.18
C MET A 172 4.97 -1.26 12.97
N LEU A 173 5.30 -0.56 14.06
CA LEU A 173 5.48 0.89 14.09
C LEU A 173 6.78 1.23 14.84
N PRO A 174 7.54 2.26 14.42
CA PRO A 174 8.63 2.76 15.25
C PRO A 174 8.10 3.27 16.59
N PHE A 175 8.81 2.98 17.68
CA PHE A 175 8.44 3.52 18.98
C PHE A 175 8.96 4.96 19.13
N TYR A 176 8.31 5.90 18.43
CA TYR A 176 8.69 7.32 18.50
C TYR A 176 8.59 7.86 19.94
N GLU A 177 9.56 8.68 20.34
CA GLU A 177 9.59 9.32 21.67
C GLU A 177 8.35 10.19 21.92
N CYS A 178 7.75 10.75 20.86
CA CYS A 178 6.56 11.60 20.96
C CYS A 178 5.23 10.85 21.15
N ILE A 179 5.23 9.51 21.09
CA ILE A 179 4.01 8.72 21.30
C ILE A 179 3.54 8.87 22.76
N GLN A 180 2.28 9.25 22.92
CA GLN A 180 1.58 9.25 24.22
C GLN A 180 1.23 7.80 24.61
N LYS A 181 1.98 7.24 25.55
CA LYS A 181 1.89 5.82 25.93
C LYS A 181 0.54 5.46 26.56
N GLU A 182 -0.19 6.45 27.08
CA GLU A 182 -1.51 6.31 27.68
C GLU A 182 -2.58 5.90 26.65
N LEU A 183 -2.32 6.10 25.36
CA LEU A 183 -3.19 5.67 24.27
C LEU A 183 -2.97 4.20 23.85
N ILE A 184 -2.03 3.51 24.51
CA ILE A 184 -1.65 2.13 24.20
C ILE A 184 -2.09 1.23 25.35
N ASN A 185 -3.05 0.36 25.08
CA ASN A 185 -3.52 -0.62 26.05
C ASN A 185 -2.54 -1.81 26.09
N GLU A 186 -2.40 -2.42 27.26
CA GLU A 186 -1.62 -3.66 27.45
C GLU A 186 -0.17 -3.57 26.93
N LEU A 187 0.43 -2.38 26.99
CA LEU A 187 1.81 -2.16 26.54
C LEU A 187 2.79 -3.00 27.38
N ALA A 188 3.45 -3.95 26.75
CA ALA A 188 4.42 -4.84 27.39
C ALA A 188 5.63 -5.09 26.49
N LEU A 189 6.83 -5.15 27.08
CA LEU A 189 8.02 -5.64 26.39
C LEU A 189 7.86 -7.13 26.11
N ILE A 190 7.92 -7.55 24.85
CA ILE A 190 7.75 -8.95 24.46
C ILE A 190 9.07 -9.64 24.10
N THR A 191 10.04 -8.89 23.56
CA THR A 191 11.33 -9.46 23.15
C THR A 191 12.39 -8.36 23.05
N THR A 192 13.64 -8.70 23.36
CA THR A 192 14.81 -7.89 23.02
C THR A 192 15.69 -8.71 22.07
N TYR A 193 16.08 -8.11 20.95
CA TYR A 193 16.88 -8.74 19.90
C TYR A 193 17.92 -7.75 19.37
N ALA A 194 18.84 -8.21 18.53
CA ALA A 194 19.83 -7.33 17.91
C ALA A 194 19.47 -7.09 16.44
N SER A 195 19.53 -5.83 16.02
CA SER A 195 19.33 -5.43 14.63
C SER A 195 20.57 -4.74 14.06
N TYR A 196 20.94 -5.06 12.83
CA TYR A 196 22.17 -4.53 12.24
C TYR A 196 22.01 -3.08 11.77
N HIS A 197 23.05 -2.28 12.01
CA HIS A 197 23.23 -0.95 11.46
C HIS A 197 24.72 -0.65 11.29
N ASP A 198 25.14 -0.39 10.05
CA ASP A 198 26.45 0.18 9.73
C ASP A 198 27.64 -0.49 10.46
N GLY A 199 27.76 -1.80 10.31
CA GLY A 199 28.81 -2.61 10.94
C GLY A 199 28.56 -2.99 12.41
N ASN A 200 27.46 -2.54 13.02
CA ASN A 200 27.14 -2.78 14.42
C ASN A 200 25.83 -3.54 14.60
N TRP A 201 25.72 -4.26 15.70
CA TRP A 201 24.48 -4.90 16.15
C TRP A 201 23.86 -4.08 17.28
N VAL A 202 22.73 -3.43 17.00
CA VAL A 202 22.02 -2.53 17.90
C VAL A 202 20.98 -3.32 18.68
N SER A 203 21.06 -3.28 20.01
CA SER A 203 20.02 -3.85 20.88
C SER A 203 18.69 -3.15 20.63
N THR A 204 17.65 -3.93 20.39
CA THR A 204 16.33 -3.44 19.95
C THR A 204 15.26 -4.14 20.76
N ASN A 205 14.42 -3.33 21.41
CA ASN A 205 13.25 -3.80 22.13
C ASN A 205 12.04 -3.82 21.20
N ALA A 206 11.27 -4.91 21.27
CA ALA A 206 9.95 -5.00 20.69
C ALA A 206 8.91 -5.00 21.82
N TYR A 207 8.02 -4.02 21.81
CA TYR A 207 6.88 -3.97 22.72
C TYR A 207 5.61 -4.35 21.96
N ARG A 208 4.68 -5.02 22.62
CA ARG A 208 3.34 -5.26 22.10
C ARG A 208 2.35 -4.42 22.88
N GLY A 209 1.37 -3.86 22.18
CA GLY A 209 0.22 -3.19 22.79
C GLY A 209 -0.98 -3.22 21.85
N VAL A 210 -2.08 -2.63 22.28
CA VAL A 210 -3.30 -2.52 21.49
C VAL A 210 -3.69 -1.05 21.37
N VAL A 211 -3.86 -0.59 20.13
CA VAL A 211 -4.26 0.78 19.80
C VAL A 211 -5.50 0.75 18.92
N SER A 212 -6.58 1.41 19.35
CA SER A 212 -7.86 1.41 18.63
C SER A 212 -8.37 0.01 18.26
N GLY A 213 -8.13 -0.98 19.13
CA GLY A 213 -8.53 -2.38 18.93
C GLY A 213 -7.61 -3.19 18.00
N ILE A 214 -6.50 -2.62 17.54
CA ILE A 214 -5.53 -3.28 16.66
C ILE A 214 -4.28 -3.66 17.45
N PRO A 215 -3.78 -4.90 17.34
CA PRO A 215 -2.46 -5.28 17.84
C PRO A 215 -1.33 -4.49 17.17
N VAL A 216 -0.44 -3.90 17.97
CA VAL A 216 0.70 -3.12 17.50
C VAL A 216 1.98 -3.63 18.14
N ILE A 217 3.03 -3.75 17.33
CA ILE A 217 4.40 -4.08 17.71
C ILE A 217 5.25 -2.83 17.53
N PHE A 218 5.73 -2.28 18.63
CA PHE A 218 6.57 -1.09 18.67
C PHE A 218 8.05 -1.49 18.66
N ILE A 219 8.83 -0.92 17.74
CA ILE A 219 10.26 -1.19 17.60
C ILE A 219 11.06 -0.01 18.18
N GLU A 220 11.80 -0.26 19.26
CA GLU A 220 12.60 0.72 19.99
C GLU A 220 14.08 0.32 20.00
N PRO A 221 14.93 0.95 19.18
CA PRO A 221 16.36 0.68 19.20
C PRO A 221 17.11 1.47 20.27
N SER A 222 18.18 0.88 20.80
CA SER A 222 19.02 1.50 21.84
C SER A 222 19.88 2.66 21.33
N ASN A 223 20.01 2.85 20.01
CA ASN A 223 20.83 3.90 19.39
C ASN A 223 20.11 5.25 19.24
N HIS A 224 18.96 5.42 19.90
CA HIS A 224 18.17 6.65 19.90
C HIS A 224 17.60 7.08 18.53
N PHE A 225 17.46 6.16 17.58
CA PHE A 225 16.57 6.43 16.44
C PHE A 225 15.14 6.67 16.92
N PHE A 226 14.41 7.51 16.18
CA PHE A 226 13.04 7.94 16.50
C PHE A 226 12.90 8.81 17.76
N LYS A 227 13.99 9.44 18.20
CA LYS A 227 14.01 10.45 19.26
C LYS A 227 13.46 11.81 18.78
N GLY A 228 12.75 12.53 19.63
CA GLY A 228 12.29 13.89 19.39
C GLY A 228 10.77 14.05 19.49
N LYS A 229 10.31 15.28 19.24
CA LYS A 229 8.91 15.68 19.47
C LYS A 229 7.96 15.37 18.31
N TYR A 230 8.49 14.93 17.16
CA TYR A 230 7.72 14.77 15.94
C TYR A 230 8.04 13.42 15.28
N VAL A 231 7.02 12.84 14.61
CA VAL A 231 7.18 11.62 13.80
C VAL A 231 8.17 11.87 12.66
N TYR A 232 7.98 12.95 11.90
CA TYR A 232 8.95 13.41 10.89
C TYR A 232 9.70 14.65 11.36
N GLY A 233 10.96 14.79 10.97
CA GLY A 233 11.82 15.90 11.40
C GLY A 233 12.15 15.88 12.90
N GLY A 234 12.17 14.69 13.51
CA GLY A 234 12.64 14.51 14.88
C GLY A 234 14.14 14.78 15.03
N SER A 235 14.67 14.55 16.22
CA SER A 235 16.11 14.72 16.51
C SER A 235 16.92 13.49 16.07
N TYR A 236 16.70 13.02 14.84
CA TYR A 236 17.33 11.85 14.25
C TYR A 236 17.43 11.98 12.71
N ASN A 237 18.31 11.18 12.10
CA ASN A 237 18.37 11.07 10.64
C ASN A 237 17.28 10.11 10.14
N GLU A 238 16.26 10.65 9.45
CA GLU A 238 15.09 9.87 9.03
C GLU A 238 15.44 8.72 8.10
N LEU A 239 16.26 8.99 7.08
CA LEU A 239 16.65 7.97 6.11
C LEU A 239 17.32 6.78 6.81
N GLU A 240 18.28 7.05 7.69
CA GLU A 240 19.01 5.99 8.41
C GLU A 240 18.11 5.24 9.38
N ALA A 241 17.24 5.94 10.10
CA ALA A 241 16.30 5.34 11.04
C ALA A 241 15.29 4.43 10.34
N TYR A 242 14.75 4.84 9.18
CA TYR A 242 13.78 4.05 8.42
C TYR A 242 14.41 2.86 7.68
N LEU A 243 15.66 2.99 7.20
CA LEU A 243 16.47 1.87 6.72
C LEU A 243 16.70 0.83 7.82
N PHE A 244 17.05 1.30 9.03
CA PHE A 244 17.19 0.44 10.19
C PHE A 244 15.88 -0.22 10.57
N PHE A 245 14.78 0.54 10.66
CA PHE A 245 13.47 0.02 11.05
C PHE A 245 12.95 -1.05 10.09
N SER A 246 13.12 -0.84 8.77
CA SER A 246 12.79 -1.84 7.75
C SER A 246 13.48 -3.18 7.99
N ARG A 247 14.78 -3.14 8.34
CA ARG A 247 15.55 -4.34 8.67
C ARG A 247 15.17 -4.94 10.03
N ALA A 248 15.04 -4.09 11.05
CA ALA A 248 14.67 -4.49 12.39
C ALA A 248 13.33 -5.23 12.42
N CYS A 249 12.37 -4.85 11.57
CA CYS A 249 11.10 -5.55 11.44
C CYS A 249 11.27 -6.99 10.93
N LEU A 250 12.09 -7.19 9.89
CA LEU A 250 12.39 -8.53 9.36
C LEU A 250 13.17 -9.38 10.37
N GLU A 251 14.10 -8.79 11.11
CA GLU A 251 14.86 -9.49 12.15
C GLU A 251 13.98 -9.88 13.34
N TRP A 252 13.01 -9.04 13.71
CA TRP A 252 11.99 -9.41 14.70
C TRP A 252 11.14 -10.60 14.20
N MET A 253 10.65 -10.56 12.96
CA MET A 253 9.90 -11.67 12.36
C MET A 253 10.75 -12.96 12.34
N GLN A 254 12.03 -12.86 12.01
CA GLN A 254 12.94 -14.01 12.02
C GLN A 254 13.16 -14.58 13.43
N VAL A 255 13.46 -13.73 14.42
CA VAL A 255 13.77 -14.18 15.80
C VAL A 255 12.55 -14.76 16.50
N THR A 256 11.36 -14.23 16.20
CA THR A 256 10.09 -14.74 16.74
C THR A 256 9.48 -15.86 15.92
N GLU A 257 10.12 -16.23 14.80
CA GLU A 257 9.61 -17.20 13.82
C GLU A 257 8.21 -16.81 13.25
N THR A 258 7.87 -15.52 13.32
CA THR A 258 6.60 -14.99 12.81
C THR A 258 6.62 -14.95 11.28
N GLN A 259 5.75 -15.74 10.66
CA GLN A 259 5.65 -15.89 9.20
C GLN A 259 4.26 -15.45 8.72
N PRO A 260 4.03 -14.14 8.52
CA PRO A 260 2.75 -13.68 8.00
C PRO A 260 2.53 -14.18 6.57
N ASP A 261 1.27 -14.25 6.15
CA ASP A 261 0.90 -14.46 4.75
C ASP A 261 1.29 -13.24 3.91
N VAL A 262 1.10 -12.04 4.47
CA VAL A 262 1.41 -10.77 3.80
C VAL A 262 2.16 -9.82 4.72
N ILE A 263 3.26 -9.26 4.22
CA ILE A 263 3.88 -8.06 4.76
C ILE A 263 3.42 -6.89 3.89
N HIS A 264 2.68 -5.96 4.47
CA HIS A 264 2.16 -4.80 3.76
C HIS A 264 2.96 -3.56 4.17
N VAL A 265 3.85 -3.13 3.29
CA VAL A 265 4.69 -1.95 3.48
C VAL A 265 3.98 -0.71 2.96
N HIS A 266 4.16 0.41 3.66
CA HIS A 266 3.56 1.68 3.31
C HIS A 266 4.63 2.74 3.11
N GLU A 267 4.56 3.42 1.97
CA GLU A 267 5.44 4.55 1.61
C GLU A 267 6.94 4.24 1.53
N TRP A 268 7.72 5.26 1.16
CA TRP A 268 9.17 5.16 1.01
C TRP A 268 9.89 4.74 2.30
N GLN A 269 9.36 5.11 3.47
CA GLN A 269 9.93 4.84 4.79
C GLN A 269 10.13 3.33 5.02
N THR A 270 9.25 2.49 4.48
CA THR A 270 9.33 1.03 4.65
C THR A 270 9.66 0.30 3.35
N SER A 271 9.90 1.05 2.26
CA SER A 271 10.18 0.50 0.94
C SER A 271 11.57 -0.15 0.79
N ALA A 272 12.44 -0.05 1.80
CA ALA A 272 13.68 -0.82 1.85
C ALA A 272 13.44 -2.29 2.27
N LEU A 273 12.36 -2.57 3.00
CA LEU A 273 12.02 -3.91 3.49
C LEU A 273 11.90 -4.95 2.37
N PRO A 274 11.22 -4.69 1.23
CA PRO A 274 11.16 -5.67 0.14
C PRO A 274 12.53 -6.04 -0.44
N LEU A 275 13.46 -5.08 -0.54
CA LEU A 275 14.82 -5.35 -1.03
C LEU A 275 15.53 -6.29 -0.06
N LEU A 276 15.54 -5.93 1.24
CA LEU A 276 16.12 -6.73 2.32
C LEU A 276 15.53 -8.15 2.36
N TYR A 277 14.21 -8.26 2.20
CA TYR A 277 13.52 -9.54 2.22
C TYR A 277 14.03 -10.47 1.12
N TRP A 278 14.04 -10.02 -0.14
CA TRP A 278 14.45 -10.89 -1.25
C TRP A 278 15.96 -11.13 -1.31
N ASP A 279 16.78 -10.15 -0.88
CA ASP A 279 18.24 -10.28 -0.84
C ASP A 279 18.70 -11.28 0.23
N MET A 280 18.09 -11.20 1.41
CA MET A 280 18.59 -11.88 2.61
C MET A 280 17.53 -12.80 3.23
N TYR A 281 16.45 -12.24 3.77
CA TYR A 281 15.59 -12.94 4.73
C TYR A 281 14.75 -14.06 4.13
N HIS A 282 14.32 -13.92 2.87
CA HIS A 282 13.64 -14.98 2.16
C HIS A 282 14.55 -16.21 2.01
N SER A 283 15.85 -16.02 1.76
CA SER A 283 16.79 -17.15 1.64
C SER A 283 17.06 -17.82 2.99
N LEU A 284 17.08 -17.04 4.07
CA LEU A 284 17.45 -17.47 5.42
C LEU A 284 16.30 -18.15 6.17
N SER A 285 15.15 -17.49 6.30
CA SER A 285 14.12 -17.87 7.28
C SER A 285 12.69 -17.60 6.81
N LEU A 286 12.39 -16.40 6.29
CA LEU A 286 11.03 -15.95 5.99
C LEU A 286 10.56 -16.43 4.61
N LYS A 287 10.08 -17.67 4.49
CA LYS A 287 9.72 -18.31 3.21
C LYS A 287 8.29 -18.06 2.75
N LYS A 288 7.40 -17.76 3.70
CA LYS A 288 5.96 -17.66 3.46
C LYS A 288 5.51 -16.29 2.91
N PRO A 289 6.01 -15.14 3.43
CA PRO A 289 5.38 -13.86 3.14
C PRO A 289 5.38 -13.47 1.65
N ARG A 290 4.26 -12.88 1.23
CA ARG A 290 4.18 -12.02 0.05
C ARG A 290 4.20 -10.56 0.48
N ILE A 291 4.74 -9.69 -0.35
CA ILE A 291 4.90 -8.27 -0.01
C ILE A 291 4.01 -7.40 -0.88
N VAL A 292 3.24 -6.54 -0.23
CA VAL A 292 2.41 -5.51 -0.87
C VAL A 292 2.95 -4.15 -0.49
N LEU A 293 3.13 -3.25 -1.46
CA LEU A 293 3.45 -1.85 -1.21
C LEU A 293 2.23 -0.98 -1.49
N THR A 294 1.86 -0.10 -0.56
CA THR A 294 0.94 1.01 -0.85
C THR A 294 1.67 2.34 -0.92
N ILE A 295 1.34 3.11 -1.97
CA ILE A 295 1.87 4.46 -2.22
C ILE A 295 0.73 5.48 -2.11
N HIS A 296 0.84 6.40 -1.16
CA HIS A 296 -0.08 7.52 -0.92
C HIS A 296 0.47 8.82 -1.52
N ASN A 297 1.79 8.97 -1.63
CA ASN A 297 2.42 10.12 -2.26
C ASN A 297 3.69 9.76 -3.06
N MET A 298 3.64 9.93 -4.38
CA MET A 298 4.79 9.65 -5.27
C MET A 298 5.87 10.75 -5.30
N GLU A 299 5.64 11.87 -4.61
CA GLU A 299 6.61 12.97 -4.49
C GLU A 299 7.67 12.70 -3.42
N HIS A 300 7.39 11.83 -2.44
CA HIS A 300 8.34 11.42 -1.41
C HIS A 300 8.87 10.02 -1.70
N TYR A 301 10.11 9.94 -2.17
CA TYR A 301 10.64 8.71 -2.78
C TYR A 301 11.82 8.09 -2.04
N GLY A 302 12.13 8.61 -0.85
CA GLY A 302 13.20 8.11 0.02
C GLY A 302 14.53 8.10 -0.72
N GLU A 303 15.06 9.28 -1.00
CA GLU A 303 16.34 9.40 -1.70
C GLU A 303 17.49 8.90 -0.83
N CYS A 304 18.36 8.08 -1.39
CA CYS A 304 19.62 7.70 -0.75
C CYS A 304 20.73 7.46 -1.77
N ASN A 305 21.97 7.46 -1.32
CA ASN A 305 23.10 6.96 -2.09
C ASN A 305 23.43 5.51 -1.72
N GLN A 306 24.35 4.90 -2.47
CA GLN A 306 24.76 3.50 -2.28
C GLN A 306 25.34 3.23 -0.88
N GLU A 307 26.10 4.16 -0.33
CA GLU A 307 26.71 4.04 1.01
C GLU A 307 25.64 4.03 2.09
N GLN A 308 24.68 4.97 2.01
CA GLN A 308 23.55 5.05 2.93
C GLN A 308 22.69 3.77 2.88
N LEU A 309 22.37 3.26 1.68
CA LEU A 309 21.67 1.98 1.55
C LEU A 309 22.46 0.84 2.19
N SER A 310 23.80 0.88 2.10
CA SER A 310 24.65 -0.18 2.65
C SER A 310 24.66 -0.21 4.18
N LYS A 311 24.23 0.86 4.86
CA LYS A 311 24.08 0.89 6.33
C LYS A 311 23.04 -0.10 6.84
N CYS A 312 22.04 -0.49 6.03
CA CYS A 312 21.13 -1.58 6.38
C CYS A 312 21.67 -2.97 6.02
N GLY A 313 22.89 -3.07 5.50
CA GLY A 313 23.60 -4.32 5.20
C GLY A 313 23.36 -4.90 3.81
N LEU A 314 22.57 -4.22 2.97
CA LEU A 314 22.56 -4.46 1.53
C LEU A 314 23.89 -4.01 0.92
N ASN A 315 24.27 -4.58 -0.23
CA ASN A 315 25.35 -4.00 -1.04
C ASN A 315 24.74 -2.96 -1.99
N GLY A 316 24.80 -1.68 -1.63
CA GLY A 316 24.14 -0.61 -2.38
C GLY A 316 24.51 -0.54 -3.87
N SER A 317 25.73 -0.93 -4.23
CA SER A 317 26.17 -0.96 -5.64
C SER A 317 25.39 -1.95 -6.50
N ILE A 318 24.90 -3.05 -5.92
CA ILE A 318 24.08 -4.05 -6.62
C ILE A 318 22.73 -3.47 -7.02
N TYR A 319 22.23 -2.48 -6.29
CA TYR A 319 20.91 -1.86 -6.47
C TYR A 319 20.94 -0.60 -7.33
N ALA A 320 22.14 -0.09 -7.65
CA ALA A 320 22.38 1.07 -8.51
C ALA A 320 22.23 0.75 -10.01
N THR A 321 21.13 0.10 -10.39
CA THR A 321 20.80 -0.23 -11.77
C THR A 321 19.38 0.20 -12.13
N VAL A 322 19.15 0.46 -13.42
CA VAL A 322 17.87 0.97 -13.97
C VAL A 322 16.70 0.04 -13.69
N ASP A 323 16.94 -1.26 -13.68
CA ASP A 323 15.98 -2.31 -13.36
C ASP A 323 15.74 -2.50 -11.86
N LYS A 324 16.48 -1.81 -10.99
CA LYS A 324 16.39 -1.91 -9.53
C LYS A 324 16.01 -0.58 -8.89
N ALA A 325 16.90 0.04 -8.13
CA ALA A 325 16.57 1.17 -7.26
C ALA A 325 17.16 2.50 -7.73
N ILE A 326 17.92 2.56 -8.83
CA ILE A 326 18.50 3.84 -9.30
C ILE A 326 17.39 4.87 -9.56
N ASP A 327 17.63 6.13 -9.21
CA ASP A 327 16.71 7.21 -9.51
C ASP A 327 16.77 7.56 -11.01
N ASP A 328 15.66 7.35 -11.73
CA ASP A 328 15.60 7.57 -13.18
C ASP A 328 15.91 9.04 -13.55
N ARG A 329 15.72 9.99 -12.64
CA ARG A 329 15.97 11.42 -12.87
C ARG A 329 17.45 11.78 -12.87
N THR A 330 18.30 10.91 -12.32
CA THR A 330 19.72 11.20 -12.11
C THR A 330 20.62 10.42 -13.06
N ILE A 331 20.04 9.58 -13.92
CA ILE A 331 20.76 8.84 -14.96
C ILE A 331 21.55 9.83 -15.84
N GLY A 332 22.87 9.66 -15.89
CA GLY A 332 23.79 10.51 -16.66
C GLY A 332 24.35 11.72 -15.92
N HIS A 333 23.85 12.03 -14.72
CA HIS A 333 24.33 13.14 -13.89
C HIS A 333 24.88 12.68 -12.53
N ASN A 334 24.18 11.75 -11.88
CA ASN A 334 24.52 11.20 -10.57
C ASN A 334 23.98 9.76 -10.49
N PRO A 335 24.67 8.78 -11.10
CA PRO A 335 24.20 7.39 -11.14
C PRO A 335 24.25 6.67 -9.78
N GLU A 336 24.82 7.30 -8.74
CA GLU A 336 24.86 6.79 -7.39
C GLU A 336 23.59 7.06 -6.56
N ARG A 337 22.68 7.91 -7.05
CA ARG A 337 21.38 8.19 -6.39
C ARG A 337 20.37 7.07 -6.63
N LEU A 338 19.75 6.66 -5.53
CA LEU A 338 18.75 5.62 -5.44
C LEU A 338 17.44 6.19 -4.90
N SER A 339 16.34 5.53 -5.22
CA SER A 339 15.03 5.75 -4.62
C SER A 339 14.58 4.47 -3.92
N LEU A 340 14.35 4.59 -2.61
CA LEU A 340 13.78 3.50 -1.82
C LEU A 340 12.38 3.13 -2.33
N LEU A 341 11.55 4.12 -2.69
CA LEU A 341 10.21 3.87 -3.22
C LEU A 341 10.25 3.08 -4.54
N LYS A 342 11.17 3.42 -5.45
CA LYS A 342 11.39 2.65 -6.69
C LYS A 342 11.80 1.21 -6.37
N GLY A 343 12.73 1.04 -5.45
CA GLY A 343 13.12 -0.28 -4.96
C GLY A 343 11.93 -1.07 -4.41
N GLY A 344 11.08 -0.43 -3.60
CA GLY A 344 9.85 -1.01 -3.10
C GLY A 344 8.91 -1.49 -4.21
N ILE A 345 8.72 -0.69 -5.26
CA ILE A 345 7.90 -1.07 -6.43
C ILE A 345 8.48 -2.30 -7.14
N VAL A 346 9.80 -2.30 -7.38
CA VAL A 346 10.47 -3.39 -8.10
C VAL A 346 10.44 -4.70 -7.30
N TYR A 347 10.57 -4.63 -5.98
CA TYR A 347 10.73 -5.81 -5.13
C TYR A 347 9.45 -6.25 -4.40
N SER A 348 8.33 -5.52 -4.51
CA SER A 348 7.03 -5.99 -4.00
C SER A 348 6.33 -6.95 -4.96
N ASN A 349 5.49 -7.85 -4.44
CA ASN A 349 4.66 -8.76 -5.24
C ASN A 349 3.44 -8.04 -5.83
N ALA A 350 2.86 -7.10 -5.11
CA ALA A 350 1.78 -6.23 -5.59
C ALA A 350 2.04 -4.80 -5.15
N VAL A 351 1.52 -3.84 -5.93
CA VAL A 351 1.61 -2.41 -5.62
C VAL A 351 0.22 -1.79 -5.72
N SER A 352 -0.15 -1.05 -4.69
CA SER A 352 -1.41 -0.35 -4.59
C SER A 352 -1.18 1.16 -4.42
N THR A 353 -2.19 1.95 -4.76
CA THR A 353 -2.22 3.39 -4.49
C THR A 353 -3.57 3.76 -3.90
N VAL A 354 -3.66 4.96 -3.31
CA VAL A 354 -4.89 5.43 -2.65
C VAL A 354 -6.07 5.70 -3.59
N SER A 355 -5.87 5.67 -4.91
CA SER A 355 -6.94 5.91 -5.88
C SER A 355 -6.62 5.35 -7.27
N PRO A 356 -7.59 4.68 -7.94
CA PRO A 356 -7.44 4.28 -9.34
C PRO A 356 -7.16 5.46 -10.28
N THR A 357 -7.72 6.64 -9.99
CA THR A 357 -7.47 7.85 -10.76
C THR A 357 -6.04 8.33 -10.55
N TYR A 358 -5.56 8.35 -9.31
CA TYR A 358 -4.18 8.72 -8.98
C TYR A 358 -3.16 7.79 -9.64
N LEU A 359 -3.46 6.49 -9.68
CA LEU A 359 -2.65 5.52 -10.42
C LEU A 359 -2.60 5.86 -11.91
N LYS A 360 -3.75 6.13 -12.56
CA LYS A 360 -3.80 6.51 -13.98
C LYS A 360 -3.03 7.80 -14.27
N GLU A 361 -3.19 8.81 -13.44
CA GLU A 361 -2.49 10.09 -13.56
C GLU A 361 -0.97 9.89 -13.48
N THR A 362 -0.52 9.04 -12.55
CA THR A 362 0.92 8.81 -12.35
C THR A 362 1.54 7.81 -13.34
N LEU A 363 0.75 6.90 -13.90
CA LEU A 363 1.16 6.07 -15.03
C LEU A 363 1.37 6.92 -16.30
N CYS A 364 0.58 7.98 -16.46
CA CYS A 364 0.66 8.86 -17.62
C CYS A 364 1.71 9.96 -17.48
N THR A 365 2.05 10.37 -16.25
CA THR A 365 2.91 11.52 -15.98
C THR A 365 3.77 11.30 -14.72
N GLY A 366 5.01 11.75 -14.74
CA GLY A 366 5.91 11.70 -13.57
C GLY A 366 7.16 10.85 -13.78
N TRP A 367 8.14 11.05 -12.93
CA TRP A 367 9.46 10.43 -13.08
C TRP A 367 9.48 8.92 -12.80
N LEU A 368 8.49 8.41 -12.05
CA LEU A 368 8.29 6.98 -11.81
C LEU A 368 7.51 6.27 -12.93
N ALA A 369 6.97 7.00 -13.91
CA ALA A 369 6.08 6.42 -14.93
C ALA A 369 6.73 5.23 -15.66
N SER A 370 8.01 5.35 -16.03
CA SER A 370 8.82 4.25 -16.61
C SER A 370 8.81 2.99 -15.73
N THR A 371 9.03 3.15 -14.43
CA THR A 371 9.08 2.05 -13.46
C THR A 371 7.68 1.45 -13.27
N LEU A 372 6.66 2.29 -13.12
CA LEU A 372 5.28 1.84 -12.94
C LEU A 372 4.77 1.08 -14.17
N ILE A 373 5.05 1.57 -15.38
CA ILE A 373 4.67 0.90 -16.63
C ILE A 373 5.37 -0.46 -16.76
N ARG A 374 6.66 -0.55 -16.42
CA ARG A 374 7.41 -1.81 -16.43
C ARG A 374 6.90 -2.84 -15.43
N ASN A 375 6.27 -2.40 -14.35
CA ASN A 375 5.73 -3.21 -13.27
C ASN A 375 4.19 -3.19 -13.23
N ARG A 376 3.53 -2.86 -14.35
CA ARG A 376 2.07 -2.67 -14.41
C ARG A 376 1.28 -3.92 -14.00
N ASP A 377 1.86 -5.09 -14.20
CA ASP A 377 1.33 -6.40 -13.81
C ASP A 377 1.09 -6.50 -12.30
N LYS A 378 1.82 -5.72 -11.50
CA LYS A 378 1.66 -5.65 -10.03
C LYS A 378 0.46 -4.82 -9.57
N PHE A 379 -0.15 -4.05 -10.47
CA PHE A 379 -1.31 -3.21 -10.20
C PHE A 379 -2.62 -3.84 -10.71
N GLU A 380 -2.54 -4.72 -11.71
CA GLU A 380 -3.69 -5.39 -12.33
C GLU A 380 -4.26 -6.55 -11.47
N ALA A 381 -3.58 -6.91 -10.38
CA ALA A 381 -4.07 -7.90 -9.42
C ALA A 381 -5.12 -7.34 -8.42
N MET A 382 -5.56 -6.09 -8.57
CA MET A 382 -6.58 -5.44 -7.72
C MET A 382 -7.98 -5.48 -8.32
#